data_AF-A0A059G1K1-F1
#
_entry.id   AF-A0A059G1K1-F1
#
_cell.length_a   1.000
_cell.length_b   1.000
_cell.length_c   1.000
_cell.angle_alpha   90.00
_cell.angle_beta   90.00
_cell.angle_gamma   90.00
#
_symmetry.space_group_name_H-M   'P 1'
#
loop_
_entity.id
_entity.type
_entity.pdbx_description
1 polymer ?
#
loop_
_entity_poly.entity_id
_entity_poly.type
_entity_poly.pdbx_seq_one_letter_code
_entity_poly.pdbx_strand_id
1 'polypeptide(L)'
;GTLIPASLVTGINSDLPGTIVAQVTQPVYDTITGQYVLIPQGSRLIGRYQSEVSFGQDRALVTWDRIIFPDGASISISAPGADAQGYAGLTDRTDHHWNRVFVAAGLATILGVGAELGPTGDGDIERAIRRGTTDTVNQAGQRVVERNLGIQPTIRVRPGWPVRVVVTRDLILRPH
;
A
#
# COMPACT_ATOMS: atom_id res chain seq x y z
N GLY A 1 7.02 21.08 11.88
CA GLY A 1 5.54 21.10 11.80
C GLY A 1 5.00 21.56 10.45
N THR A 2 5.74 22.36 9.67
CA THR A 2 5.32 22.85 8.36
C THR A 2 5.01 21.72 7.37
N LEU A 3 3.98 21.92 6.54
CA LEU A 3 3.63 21.00 5.46
C LEU A 3 4.16 21.55 4.13
N ILE A 4 4.83 20.70 3.35
CA ILE A 4 5.20 21.04 1.98
C ILE A 4 4.13 20.48 1.03
N PRO A 5 3.31 21.34 0.38
CA PRO A 5 2.37 20.94 -0.66
C PRO A 5 3.10 20.38 -1.87
N ALA A 6 2.76 19.17 -2.31
CA ALA A 6 3.30 18.61 -3.54
C ALA A 6 2.28 17.72 -4.28
N SER A 7 2.64 17.32 -5.48
CA SER A 7 1.90 16.35 -6.29
C SER A 7 2.86 15.32 -6.86
N LEU A 8 2.46 14.05 -6.82
CA LEU A 8 3.23 12.95 -7.39
C LEU A 8 3.47 13.18 -8.89
N VAL A 9 4.69 12.91 -9.33
CA VAL A 9 5.08 12.90 -10.74
C VAL A 9 5.09 11.45 -11.23
N THR A 10 5.51 10.53 -10.37
CA THR A 10 5.48 9.08 -10.61
C THR A 10 4.32 8.43 -9.87
N GLY A 11 3.84 7.28 -10.36
CA GLY A 11 2.87 6.47 -9.62
C GLY A 11 3.50 5.66 -8.49
N ILE A 12 2.65 5.07 -7.65
CA ILE A 12 3.00 4.07 -6.63
C ILE A 12 2.28 2.78 -6.97
N ASN A 13 2.98 1.65 -6.86
CA ASN A 13 2.38 0.33 -6.85
C ASN A 13 3.03 -0.51 -5.72
N SER A 14 2.26 -0.84 -4.68
CA SER A 14 2.81 -1.57 -3.52
C SER A 14 3.24 -3.02 -3.81
N ASP A 15 3.03 -3.53 -5.02
CA ASP A 15 3.55 -4.84 -5.44
C ASP A 15 5.08 -4.94 -5.29
N LEU A 16 5.81 -3.82 -5.44
CA LEU A 16 7.26 -3.74 -5.25
C LEU A 16 7.66 -2.40 -4.62
N PRO A 17 8.66 -2.35 -3.72
CA PRO A 17 9.13 -1.10 -3.17
C PRO A 17 9.86 -0.30 -4.25
N GLY A 18 9.83 1.03 -4.14
CA GLY A 18 10.42 1.87 -5.19
C GLY A 18 10.66 3.31 -4.78
N THR A 19 11.38 4.01 -5.66
CA THR A 19 11.62 5.45 -5.58
C THR A 19 10.49 6.20 -6.28
N ILE A 20 10.08 7.31 -5.70
CA ILE A 20 9.06 8.19 -6.23
C ILE A 20 9.57 9.63 -6.33
N VAL A 21 8.96 10.36 -7.25
CA VAL A 21 9.18 11.79 -7.43
C VAL A 21 7.88 12.53 -7.23
N ALA A 22 7.93 13.65 -6.51
CA ALA A 22 6.86 14.64 -6.47
C ALA A 22 7.40 16.02 -6.82
N GLN A 23 6.48 16.93 -7.14
CA GLN A 23 6.79 18.32 -7.41
C GLN A 23 6.02 19.22 -6.44
N VAL A 24 6.73 20.16 -5.81
CA VAL A 24 6.15 21.15 -4.92
C VAL A 24 5.17 22.02 -5.71
N THR A 25 3.93 22.11 -5.22
CA THR A 25 2.83 22.77 -5.94
C THR A 25 2.59 24.21 -5.49
N GLN A 26 3.09 24.62 -4.33
CA GLN A 26 2.99 25.98 -3.81
C GLN A 26 4.29 26.35 -3.09
N PRO A 27 4.73 27.63 -3.13
CA PRO A 27 5.91 28.06 -2.40
C PRO A 27 5.71 27.90 -0.89
N VAL A 28 6.77 27.47 -0.20
CA VAL A 28 6.82 27.39 1.27
C VAL A 28 7.70 28.52 1.79
N TYR A 29 7.13 29.33 2.67
CA TYR A 29 7.77 30.48 3.26
C TYR A 29 8.44 30.13 4.59
N ASP A 30 9.32 31.01 5.05
CA ASP A 30 9.94 30.92 6.36
C ASP A 30 8.88 30.99 7.48
N THR A 31 9.19 30.36 8.61
CA THR A 31 8.23 30.19 9.71
C THR A 31 8.21 31.37 10.67
N ILE A 32 9.13 32.33 10.56
CA ILE A 32 9.31 33.43 11.50
C ILE A 32 8.62 34.70 11.00
N THR A 33 8.97 35.14 9.78
CA THR A 33 8.42 36.34 9.14
C THR A 33 7.37 35.99 8.09
N GLY A 34 7.47 34.81 7.46
CA GLY A 34 6.60 34.41 6.35
C GLY A 34 6.81 35.21 5.06
N GLN A 35 7.91 35.95 4.97
CA GLN A 35 8.20 36.86 3.85
C GLN A 35 9.14 36.24 2.82
N TYR A 36 9.96 35.29 3.24
CA TYR A 36 11.00 34.71 2.40
C TYR A 36 10.58 33.32 1.92
N VAL A 37 10.64 33.09 0.61
CA VAL A 37 10.43 31.75 0.04
C VAL A 37 11.66 30.90 0.37
N LEU A 38 11.45 29.80 1.08
CA LEU A 38 12.51 28.84 1.40
C LEU A 38 12.46 27.61 0.50
N ILE A 39 11.27 27.20 0.05
CA ILE A 39 11.09 26.10 -0.90
C ILE A 39 10.21 26.61 -2.04
N PRO A 40 10.80 26.93 -3.20
CA PRO A 40 10.05 27.42 -4.34
C PRO A 40 9.08 26.37 -4.89
N GLN A 41 7.95 26.84 -5.45
CA GLN A 41 7.11 26.02 -6.30
C GLN A 41 7.94 25.45 -7.46
N GLY A 42 7.69 24.19 -7.83
CA GLY A 42 8.46 23.49 -8.86
C GLY A 42 9.68 22.72 -8.33
N SER A 43 10.07 22.92 -7.07
CA SER A 43 11.07 22.07 -6.41
C SER A 43 10.68 20.59 -6.52
N ARG A 44 11.65 19.72 -6.75
CA ARG A 44 11.43 18.27 -6.88
C ARG A 44 11.72 17.57 -5.56
N LEU A 45 10.82 16.70 -5.16
CA LEU A 45 10.96 15.83 -4.01
C LEU A 45 11.30 14.44 -4.49
N ILE A 46 12.28 13.81 -3.85
CA ILE A 46 12.63 12.41 -4.07
C ILE A 46 12.36 11.67 -2.78
N GLY A 47 11.61 10.58 -2.89
CA GLY A 47 11.25 9.75 -1.76
C GLY A 47 11.17 8.29 -2.15
N ARG A 48 10.78 7.46 -1.20
CA ARG A 48 10.58 6.03 -1.37
C ARG A 48 9.28 5.63 -0.71
N TYR A 49 8.70 4.56 -1.22
CA TYR A 49 7.60 3.86 -0.57
C TYR A 49 8.00 2.42 -0.29
N GLN A 50 7.48 1.88 0.80
CA GLN A 50 7.69 0.49 1.17
C GLN A 50 6.53 -0.35 0.66
N SER A 51 6.84 -1.59 0.26
CA SER A 51 5.85 -2.59 -0.17
C SER A 51 5.29 -3.41 0.99
N GLU A 52 5.83 -3.27 2.21
CA GLU A 52 5.28 -3.95 3.39
C GLU A 52 3.94 -3.31 3.77
N VAL A 53 2.89 -3.85 3.15
CA VAL A 53 1.51 -3.60 3.51
C VAL A 53 1.11 -4.75 4.42
N SER A 54 1.06 -4.49 5.73
CA SER A 54 0.59 -5.51 6.67
C SER A 54 -0.87 -5.89 6.37
N PHE A 55 -1.30 -7.09 6.77
CA PHE A 55 -2.70 -7.49 6.63
C PHE A 55 -3.62 -6.43 7.26
N GLY A 56 -4.59 -5.93 6.47
CA GLY A 56 -5.51 -4.85 6.88
C GLY A 56 -5.01 -3.42 6.64
N GLN A 57 -3.83 -3.21 6.05
CA GLN A 57 -3.32 -1.89 5.70
C GLN A 57 -3.76 -1.48 4.28
N ASP A 58 -4.43 -0.34 4.16
CA ASP A 58 -4.92 0.19 2.87
C ASP A 58 -4.17 1.45 2.41
N ARG A 59 -3.00 1.72 3.00
CA ARG A 59 -2.19 2.92 2.72
C ARG A 59 -0.72 2.58 2.52
N ALA A 60 -0.11 3.16 1.49
CA ALA A 60 1.32 3.04 1.21
C ALA A 60 2.09 4.06 2.05
N LEU A 61 3.02 3.60 2.89
CA LEU A 61 3.90 4.48 3.65
C LEU A 61 4.95 5.08 2.73
N VAL A 62 5.07 6.41 2.80
CA VAL A 62 6.00 7.19 1.99
C VAL A 62 6.95 7.94 2.91
N THR A 63 8.23 7.94 2.55
CA THR A 63 9.25 8.79 3.17
C THR A 63 9.92 9.63 2.09
N TRP A 64 10.14 10.90 2.38
CA TRP A 64 10.86 11.84 1.53
C TRP A 64 12.28 12.01 2.03
N ASP A 65 13.23 11.85 1.11
CA ASP A 65 14.66 11.77 1.41
C ASP A 65 15.44 12.99 0.91
N ARG A 66 14.92 13.69 -0.11
CA ARG A 66 15.63 14.82 -0.72
C ARG A 66 14.69 15.84 -1.36
N ILE A 67 15.05 17.12 -1.24
CA ILE A 67 14.48 18.24 -2.01
C ILE A 67 15.54 18.74 -2.98
N ILE A 68 15.18 18.94 -4.25
CA ILE A 68 15.99 19.57 -5.29
C ILE A 68 15.29 20.88 -5.67
N PHE A 69 16.00 21.98 -5.52
CA PHE A 69 15.52 23.33 -5.81
C PHE A 69 15.65 23.67 -7.30
N PRO A 70 14.93 24.69 -7.80
CA PRO A 70 14.99 25.07 -9.22
C PRO A 70 16.37 25.52 -9.71
N ASP A 71 17.22 26.02 -8.81
CA ASP A 71 18.61 26.43 -9.10
C ASP A 71 19.60 25.26 -9.14
N GLY A 72 19.13 24.02 -8.91
CA GLY A 72 19.94 22.82 -8.87
C GLY A 72 20.55 22.49 -7.50
N ALA A 73 20.41 23.37 -6.51
CA ALA A 73 20.79 23.04 -5.14
C ALA A 73 19.90 21.91 -4.60
N SER A 74 20.40 21.17 -3.60
CA SER A 74 19.61 20.12 -2.97
C SER A 74 19.90 19.99 -1.49
N ILE A 75 18.91 19.52 -0.74
CA ILE A 75 19.01 19.22 0.68
C ILE A 75 18.44 17.84 0.96
N SER A 76 19.14 17.06 1.78
CA SER A 76 18.66 15.79 2.30
C SER A 76 17.69 16.03 3.46
N ILE A 77 16.60 15.29 3.47
CA ILE A 77 15.56 15.34 4.49
C ILE A 77 15.22 13.92 4.96
N SER A 78 14.50 13.82 6.07
CA SER A 78 13.93 12.55 6.55
C SER A 78 12.53 12.87 7.07
N ALA A 79 11.59 12.95 6.13
CA ALA A 79 10.25 13.46 6.39
C ALA A 79 9.18 12.45 5.92
N PRO A 80 8.18 12.13 6.76
CA PRO A 80 7.10 11.26 6.35
C PRO A 80 6.18 11.96 5.33
N GLY A 81 5.60 11.16 4.45
CA GLY A 81 4.54 11.57 3.53
C GLY A 81 3.15 11.39 4.15
N ALA A 82 2.27 12.34 3.88
CA ALA A 82 0.86 12.31 4.22
C ALA A 82 0.01 12.63 2.98
N ASP A 83 -1.27 12.27 3.02
CA ASP A 83 -2.23 12.67 2.00
C ASP A 83 -2.64 14.15 2.14
N ALA A 84 -3.51 14.61 1.25
CA ALA A 84 -4.00 15.98 1.25
C ALA A 84 -4.75 16.39 2.53
N GLN A 85 -5.29 15.42 3.28
CA GLN A 85 -6.01 15.63 4.54
C GLN A 85 -5.09 15.51 5.78
N GLY A 86 -3.82 15.12 5.59
CA GLY A 86 -2.83 15.00 6.65
C GLY A 86 -2.72 13.59 7.25
N TYR A 87 -3.43 12.59 6.72
CA TYR A 87 -3.27 11.20 7.17
C TYR A 87 -1.93 10.63 6.66
N ALA A 88 -1.26 9.85 7.50
CA ALA A 88 0.01 9.21 7.15
C ALA A 88 -0.15 8.24 5.96
N GLY A 89 0.83 8.24 5.07
CA GLY A 89 0.83 7.42 3.87
C GLY A 89 -0.22 7.85 2.85
N LEU A 90 -0.28 7.14 1.72
CA LEU A 90 -1.12 7.47 0.57
C LEU A 90 -2.05 6.32 0.22
N THR A 91 -3.25 6.65 -0.23
CA THR A 91 -4.21 5.68 -0.76
C THR A 91 -5.00 6.31 -1.90
N ASP A 92 -5.39 5.48 -2.88
CA ASP A 92 -6.21 5.87 -4.02
C ASP A 92 -7.04 4.66 -4.47
N ARG A 93 -6.40 3.64 -5.05
CA ARG A 93 -7.06 2.37 -5.39
C ARG A 93 -6.40 1.22 -4.65
N THR A 94 -7.20 0.41 -3.96
CA THR A 94 -6.73 -0.80 -3.28
C THR A 94 -7.43 -2.02 -3.87
N ASP A 95 -6.65 -3.04 -4.22
CA ASP A 95 -7.12 -4.33 -4.70
C ASP A 95 -6.78 -5.41 -3.66
N HIS A 96 -7.80 -5.90 -2.97
CA HIS A 96 -7.69 -6.95 -1.95
C HIS A 96 -7.74 -8.37 -2.52
N HIS A 97 -7.86 -8.54 -3.85
CA HIS A 97 -7.92 -9.86 -4.50
C HIS A 97 -9.03 -10.78 -3.97
N TRP A 98 -10.15 -10.22 -3.46
CA TRP A 98 -11.26 -10.98 -2.87
C TRP A 98 -11.90 -12.00 -3.82
N ASN A 99 -11.86 -11.73 -5.13
CA ASN A 99 -12.32 -12.67 -6.15
C ASN A 99 -11.61 -14.04 -6.04
N ARG A 100 -10.31 -14.07 -5.72
CA ARG A 100 -9.57 -15.32 -5.53
C ARG A 100 -10.03 -16.07 -4.28
N VAL A 101 -10.32 -15.33 -3.21
CA VAL A 101 -10.86 -15.87 -1.95
C VAL A 101 -12.23 -16.50 -2.20
N PHE A 102 -13.14 -15.80 -2.88
CA PHE A 102 -14.48 -16.32 -3.19
C PHE A 102 -14.46 -17.53 -4.11
N VAL A 103 -13.60 -17.54 -5.14
CA VAL A 103 -13.43 -18.72 -6.01
C VAL A 103 -12.88 -19.90 -5.22
N ALA A 104 -11.87 -19.68 -4.38
CA ALA A 104 -11.31 -20.72 -3.52
C ALA A 104 -12.35 -21.30 -2.54
N ALA A 105 -13.13 -20.43 -1.88
CA ALA A 105 -14.18 -20.84 -0.97
C ALA A 105 -15.29 -21.63 -1.69
N GLY A 106 -15.73 -21.17 -2.86
CA GLY A 106 -16.74 -21.86 -3.66
C GLY A 106 -16.30 -23.25 -4.13
N LEU A 107 -15.04 -23.40 -4.59
CA LEU A 107 -14.47 -24.70 -4.94
C LEU A 107 -14.43 -25.64 -3.73
N ALA A 108 -14.04 -25.14 -2.55
CA ALA A 108 -14.04 -25.92 -1.32
C ALA A 108 -15.46 -26.39 -0.94
N THR A 109 -16.48 -25.54 -1.07
CA THR A 109 -17.87 -25.92 -0.81
C THR A 109 -18.36 -27.03 -1.75
N ILE A 110 -18.08 -26.94 -3.05
CA ILE A 110 -18.48 -27.97 -4.03
C ILE A 110 -17.81 -29.30 -3.71
N LEU A 111 -16.52 -29.30 -3.37
CA LEU A 111 -15.80 -30.53 -3.02
C LEU A 111 -16.29 -31.11 -1.69
N GLY A 112 -16.62 -30.27 -0.70
CA GLY A 112 -17.20 -30.69 0.57
C GLY A 112 -18.58 -31.35 0.39
N VAL A 113 -19.50 -30.70 -0.33
CA VAL A 113 -20.85 -31.23 -0.60
C VAL A 113 -20.81 -32.44 -1.53
N GLY A 114 -19.91 -32.46 -2.53
CA GLY A 114 -19.74 -33.60 -3.43
C GLY A 114 -19.21 -34.86 -2.72
N ALA A 115 -18.40 -34.70 -1.68
CA ALA A 115 -17.96 -35.81 -0.82
C ALA A 115 -19.10 -36.37 0.06
N GLU A 116 -20.08 -35.53 0.42
CA GLU A 116 -21.25 -35.95 1.22
C GLU A 116 -22.30 -36.73 0.40
N LEU A 117 -22.36 -36.55 -0.93
CA LEU A 117 -23.42 -37.08 -1.80
C LEU A 117 -23.04 -38.34 -2.62
N GLY A 118 -21.91 -39.00 -2.34
CA GLY A 118 -21.46 -40.22 -3.05
C GLY A 118 -22.36 -41.46 -2.84
N PRO A 119 -22.50 -42.36 -3.84
CA PRO A 119 -23.51 -43.43 -3.91
C PRO A 119 -23.45 -44.33 -2.67
N THR A 120 -24.54 -44.48 -1.91
CA THR A 120 -24.59 -45.23 -0.64
C THR A 120 -24.25 -46.72 -0.82
N GLY A 121 -22.97 -47.07 -0.71
CA GLY A 121 -22.46 -48.44 -0.65
C GLY A 121 -22.22 -48.86 0.81
N ASP A 122 -22.77 -50.01 1.18
CA ASP A 122 -22.77 -50.55 2.55
C ASP A 122 -21.46 -51.33 2.81
N GLY A 123 -20.42 -50.65 3.30
CA GLY A 123 -19.14 -51.27 3.61
C GLY A 123 -18.24 -50.43 4.53
N ASP A 124 -17.62 -51.05 5.54
CA ASP A 124 -16.73 -50.36 6.51
C ASP A 124 -15.48 -49.75 5.87
N ILE A 125 -14.96 -50.38 4.82
CA ILE A 125 -13.83 -49.87 4.04
C ILE A 125 -14.24 -48.62 3.26
N GLU A 126 -15.45 -48.60 2.70
CA GLU A 126 -15.99 -47.44 1.99
C GLU A 126 -16.27 -46.27 2.95
N ARG A 127 -16.75 -46.55 4.17
CA ARG A 127 -16.91 -45.54 5.22
C ARG A 127 -15.56 -44.94 5.67
N ALA A 128 -14.52 -45.75 5.82
CA ALA A 128 -13.18 -45.27 6.18
C ALA A 128 -12.55 -44.43 5.07
N ILE A 129 -12.70 -44.84 3.80
CA ILE A 129 -12.24 -44.08 2.64
C ILE A 129 -12.99 -42.75 2.52
N ARG A 130 -14.32 -42.73 2.74
CA ARG A 130 -15.13 -41.49 2.78
C ARG A 130 -14.67 -40.51 3.86
N ARG A 131 -14.50 -40.97 5.11
CA ARG A 131 -14.01 -40.09 6.20
C ARG A 131 -12.63 -39.52 5.88
N GLY A 132 -11.71 -40.36 5.40
CA GLY A 132 -10.38 -39.93 4.99
C GLY A 132 -10.40 -38.91 3.83
N THR A 133 -11.32 -39.05 2.86
CA THR A 133 -11.46 -38.10 1.75
C THR A 133 -12.14 -36.80 2.17
N THR A 134 -13.24 -36.86 2.95
CA THR A 134 -13.92 -35.67 3.49
C THR A 134 -12.99 -34.85 4.40
N ASP A 135 -12.23 -35.50 5.29
CA ASP A 135 -11.27 -34.83 6.17
C ASP A 135 -10.12 -34.19 5.37
N THR A 136 -9.62 -34.87 4.33
CA THR A 136 -8.55 -34.34 3.47
C THR A 136 -9.02 -33.15 2.63
N VAL A 137 -10.25 -33.20 2.08
CA VAL A 137 -10.85 -32.13 1.30
C VAL A 137 -11.11 -30.89 2.15
N ASN A 138 -11.67 -31.08 3.36
CA ASN A 138 -11.90 -29.98 4.30
C ASN A 138 -10.58 -29.31 4.70
N GLN A 139 -9.54 -30.09 5.00
CA GLN A 139 -8.21 -29.55 5.31
C GLN A 139 -7.56 -28.83 4.11
N ALA A 140 -7.71 -29.35 2.90
CA ALA A 140 -7.17 -28.72 1.69
C ALA A 140 -7.88 -27.39 1.40
N GLY A 141 -9.21 -27.34 1.49
CA GLY A 141 -10.00 -26.13 1.33
C GLY A 141 -9.62 -25.04 2.33
N GLN A 142 -9.47 -25.43 3.61
CA GLN A 142 -9.08 -24.50 4.67
C GLN A 142 -7.68 -23.91 4.46
N ARG A 143 -6.70 -24.73 4.07
CA ARG A 143 -5.34 -24.25 3.73
C ARG A 143 -5.32 -23.30 2.54
N VAL A 144 -6.17 -23.52 1.53
CA VAL A 144 -6.27 -22.62 0.38
C VAL A 144 -6.87 -21.28 0.80
N VAL A 145 -7.93 -21.28 1.61
CA VAL A 145 -8.52 -20.04 2.15
C VAL A 145 -7.51 -19.28 2.99
N GLU A 146 -6.81 -19.95 3.92
CA GLU A 146 -5.75 -19.34 4.75
C GLU A 146 -4.63 -18.74 3.91
N ARG A 147 -4.18 -19.44 2.86
CA ARG A 147 -3.14 -18.93 1.95
C ARG A 147 -3.60 -17.71 1.15
N ASN A 148 -4.88 -17.65 0.75
CA ASN A 148 -5.43 -16.51 0.02
C ASN A 148 -5.72 -15.31 0.94
N LEU A 149 -6.10 -15.55 2.21
CA LEU A 149 -6.19 -14.49 3.22
C LEU A 149 -4.82 -13.87 3.54
N GLY A 150 -3.73 -14.62 3.35
CA GLY A 150 -2.36 -14.11 3.49
C GLY A 150 -1.85 -13.26 2.33
N ILE A 151 -2.62 -13.08 1.24
CA ILE A 151 -2.21 -12.25 0.10
C ILE A 151 -2.34 -10.77 0.49
N GLN A 152 -1.23 -10.03 0.44
CA GLN A 152 -1.23 -8.60 0.72
C GLN A 152 -2.03 -7.83 -0.35
N PRO A 153 -2.81 -6.82 0.04
CA PRO A 153 -3.52 -5.99 -0.93
C PRO A 153 -2.55 -5.17 -1.78
N THR A 154 -2.93 -4.92 -3.03
CA THR A 154 -2.18 -4.06 -3.94
C THR A 154 -2.73 -2.64 -3.89
N ILE A 155 -1.92 -1.68 -3.46
CA ILE A 155 -2.24 -0.26 -3.41
C ILE A 155 -1.62 0.42 -4.63
N ARG A 156 -2.45 1.13 -5.41
CA ARG A 156 -2.04 1.91 -6.58
C ARG A 156 -2.41 3.36 -6.38
N VAL A 157 -1.41 4.24 -6.43
CA VAL A 157 -1.59 5.69 -6.41
C VAL A 157 -1.14 6.27 -7.74
N ARG A 158 -2.03 6.97 -8.43
CA ARG A 158 -1.76 7.52 -9.76
C ARG A 158 -0.78 8.70 -9.73
N PRO A 159 -0.02 8.93 -10.81
CA PRO A 159 0.65 10.22 -11.02
C PRO A 159 -0.33 11.39 -10.92
N GLY A 160 0.14 12.54 -10.46
CA GLY A 160 -0.66 13.73 -10.19
C GLY A 160 -1.34 13.75 -8.81
N TRP A 161 -1.29 12.66 -8.05
CA TRP A 161 -1.95 12.60 -6.74
C TRP A 161 -1.35 13.61 -5.75
N PRO A 162 -2.18 14.39 -5.03
CA PRO A 162 -1.69 15.37 -4.07
C PRO A 162 -1.11 14.70 -2.83
N VAL A 163 0.02 15.22 -2.36
CA VAL A 163 0.75 14.72 -1.20
C VAL A 163 1.22 15.88 -0.33
N ARG A 164 1.46 15.59 0.95
CA ARG A 164 2.05 16.51 1.91
C ARG A 164 3.33 15.90 2.45
N VAL A 165 4.41 16.67 2.45
CA VAL A 165 5.61 16.32 3.23
C VAL A 165 5.46 16.96 4.60
N VAL A 166 5.53 16.17 5.66
CA VAL A 166 5.48 16.68 7.03
C VAL A 166 6.90 16.94 7.50
N VAL A 167 7.27 18.21 7.68
CA VAL A 167 8.61 18.57 8.16
C VAL A 167 8.71 18.26 9.66
N THR A 168 9.45 17.21 10.00
CA THR A 168 9.60 16.69 11.37
C THR A 168 10.83 17.21 12.11
N ARG A 169 11.75 17.88 11.40
CA ARG A 169 12.98 18.47 11.95
C ARG A 169 13.19 19.83 11.31
N ASP A 170 13.87 20.72 12.02
CA ASP A 170 14.14 22.06 11.50
C ASP A 170 15.04 21.98 10.25
N LEU A 171 14.66 22.75 9.24
CA LEU A 171 15.40 22.87 7.98
C LEU A 171 15.95 24.29 7.91
N ILE A 172 17.27 24.42 7.99
CA ILE A 172 17.96 25.71 7.85
C ILE A 172 18.21 25.93 6.36
N LEU A 173 17.44 26.83 5.76
CA LEU A 173 17.46 27.13 4.34
C LEU A 173 17.81 28.60 4.11
N ARG A 174 18.40 28.90 2.96
CA ARG A 174 18.59 30.29 2.52
C ARG A 174 17.34 30.74 1.74
N PRO A 175 16.95 32.01 1.82
CA PRO A 175 15.92 32.57 0.94
C PRO A 175 16.29 32.37 -0.54
N HIS A 176 15.26 32.09 -1.34
CA HIS A 176 15.33 32.06 -2.81
C HIS A 176 14.91 33.39 -3.43
#